data_AF-A0A944JTL0-F1
#
_entry.id   AF-A0A944JTL0-F1
#
_cell.length_a   1.000
_cell.length_b   1.000
_cell.length_c   1.000
_cell.angle_alpha   90.00
_cell.angle_beta   90.00
_cell.angle_gamma   90.00
#
_symmetry.space_group_name_H-M   'P 1'
#
loop_
_entity.id
_entity.type
_entity.pdbx_description
1 polymer ?
#
loop_
_entity_poly.entity_id
_entity_poly.type
_entity_poly.pdbx_seq_one_letter_code
_entity_poly.pdbx_strand_id
1 'polypeptide(L)'
;MSAPGQRPRRARWAERHDRATHPQPVRTTAHAAGGRTGSVRTDDGRLDVRLAPPRKKVPGTTNPEQLFAAGFAACFTSALAEVAAEFGADASAARVACEVQLGTGEPGRGRLRRR
;
A
#
# COMPACT_ATOMS: atom_id res chain seq x y z
N MET A 1 -19.05 11.15 44.43
CA MET A 1 -18.11 10.12 43.95
C MET A 1 -18.04 10.25 42.43
N SER A 2 -17.05 10.98 41.92
CA SER A 2 -16.92 11.29 40.48
C SER A 2 -16.24 10.14 39.76
N ALA A 3 -16.85 9.65 38.67
CA ALA A 3 -16.27 8.61 37.82
C ALA A 3 -14.97 9.12 37.13
N PRO A 4 -13.96 8.25 36.90
CA PRO A 4 -12.75 8.65 36.21
C PRO A 4 -13.07 9.01 34.76
N GLY A 5 -12.79 10.25 34.39
CA GLY A 5 -13.03 10.79 33.06
C GLY A 5 -12.23 10.03 32.00
N GLN A 6 -12.94 9.33 31.12
CA GLN A 6 -12.33 8.74 29.93
C GLN A 6 -11.80 9.88 29.05
N ARG A 7 -10.49 9.93 28.84
CA ARG A 7 -9.85 10.89 27.96
C ARG A 7 -10.47 10.82 26.56
N PRO A 8 -10.71 11.96 25.88
CA PRO A 8 -11.32 11.96 24.56
C PRO A 8 -10.45 11.20 23.56
N ARG A 9 -11.09 10.32 22.77
CA ARG A 9 -10.43 9.40 21.81
C ARG A 9 -9.38 10.06 20.90
N ARG A 10 -9.55 11.35 20.55
CA ARG A 10 -8.60 12.14 19.75
C ARG A 10 -7.22 12.30 20.41
N ALA A 11 -7.15 12.40 21.73
CA ALA A 11 -5.88 12.54 22.45
C ALA A 11 -5.03 11.27 22.36
N ARG A 12 -5.67 10.09 22.35
CA ARG A 12 -5.00 8.79 22.25
C ARG A 12 -4.41 8.52 20.84
N TRP A 13 -4.96 9.18 19.81
CA TRP A 13 -4.50 9.08 18.41
C TRP A 13 -3.18 9.82 18.20
N ALA A 14 -3.13 11.07 18.69
CA ALA A 14 -1.94 11.91 18.60
C ALA A 14 -0.73 11.33 19.34
N GLU A 15 -0.96 10.62 20.45
CA GLU A 15 0.08 10.01 21.28
C GLU A 15 0.65 8.71 20.66
N ARG A 16 -0.18 7.90 19.98
CA ARG A 16 0.30 6.72 19.22
C ARG A 16 1.15 7.11 18.02
N HIS A 17 0.71 8.13 17.27
CA HIS A 17 1.44 8.64 16.10
C HIS A 17 2.48 9.72 16.45
N ASP A 18 2.80 9.87 17.73
CA ASP A 18 3.95 10.65 18.16
C ASP A 18 5.22 10.04 17.54
N ARG A 19 6.11 10.90 17.02
CA ARG A 19 7.43 10.52 16.51
C ARG A 19 8.27 9.79 17.55
N ALA A 20 7.93 9.89 18.83
CA ALA A 20 8.57 9.16 19.91
C ALA A 20 8.27 7.64 19.89
N THR A 21 7.13 7.20 19.32
CA THR A 21 6.64 5.81 19.37
C THR A 21 6.97 5.01 18.10
N HIS A 22 7.32 5.69 17.00
CA HIS A 22 7.74 5.09 15.73
C HIS A 22 9.18 5.49 15.41
N PRO A 23 10.18 4.66 15.75
CA PRO A 23 11.57 5.04 15.64
C PRO A 23 11.98 4.96 14.16
N GLN A 24 12.03 6.12 13.53
CA GLN A 24 12.58 6.42 12.21
C GLN A 24 11.68 6.12 10.99
N PRO A 25 11.72 7.01 9.97
CA PRO A 25 11.06 6.78 8.71
C PRO A 25 11.72 5.60 7.98
N VAL A 26 10.90 4.63 7.56
CA VAL A 26 11.36 3.56 6.66
C VAL A 26 11.51 4.13 5.26
N ARG A 27 12.72 3.99 4.68
CA ARG A 27 13.02 4.36 3.29
C ARG A 27 13.43 3.11 2.52
N THR A 28 12.92 2.98 1.30
CA THR A 28 13.35 1.95 0.34
C THR A 28 13.63 2.62 -1.01
N THR A 29 14.55 2.04 -1.76
CA THR A 29 14.90 2.44 -3.14
C THR A 29 14.75 1.22 -4.02
N ALA A 30 14.22 1.41 -5.22
CA ALA A 30 14.15 0.39 -6.25
C ALA A 30 14.69 0.92 -7.58
N HIS A 31 15.39 0.05 -8.30
CA HIS A 31 16.00 0.33 -9.59
C HIS A 31 15.27 -0.47 -10.66
N ALA A 32 14.86 0.21 -11.74
CA ALA A 32 14.24 -0.41 -12.89
C ALA A 32 15.12 -0.23 -14.14
N ALA A 33 15.26 -1.29 -14.93
CA ALA A 33 15.97 -1.28 -16.20
C ALA A 33 15.08 -1.89 -17.30
N GLY A 34 15.17 -1.42 -18.54
CA GLY A 34 14.38 -1.95 -19.67
C GLY A 34 12.88 -1.62 -19.64
N GLY A 35 12.46 -0.68 -18.79
CA GLY A 35 11.07 -0.21 -18.72
C GLY A 35 10.07 -1.32 -18.35
N ARG A 36 8.90 -1.32 -18.99
CA ARG A 36 7.78 -2.23 -18.67
C ARG A 36 7.99 -3.69 -19.12
N THR A 37 9.13 -3.99 -19.74
CA THR A 37 9.49 -5.33 -20.21
C THR A 37 10.85 -5.80 -19.69
N GLY A 38 11.45 -5.05 -18.76
CA GLY A 38 12.74 -5.39 -18.18
C GLY A 38 12.60 -5.95 -16.76
N SER A 39 13.28 -5.34 -15.79
CA SER A 39 13.27 -5.79 -14.40
C SER A 39 13.20 -4.62 -13.43
N VAL A 40 12.75 -4.90 -12.22
CA VAL A 40 12.82 -3.98 -11.07
C VAL A 40 13.35 -4.73 -9.86
N ARG A 41 14.28 -4.10 -9.14
CA ARG A 41 14.92 -4.66 -7.94
C ARG A 41 15.07 -3.60 -6.85
N THR A 42 14.84 -3.95 -5.58
CA THR A 42 15.15 -3.09 -4.42
C THR A 42 16.62 -3.17 -4.04
N ASP A 43 17.16 -2.11 -3.43
CA ASP A 43 18.58 -2.07 -2.98
C ASP A 43 18.95 -3.22 -2.04
N ASP A 44 17.99 -3.64 -1.21
CA ASP A 44 18.14 -4.76 -0.28
C ASP A 44 17.89 -6.14 -0.92
N GLY A 45 17.56 -6.18 -2.21
CA GLY A 45 17.31 -7.41 -2.97
C GLY A 45 16.05 -8.19 -2.59
N ARG A 46 15.21 -7.67 -1.68
CA ARG A 46 13.99 -8.37 -1.22
C ARG A 46 12.89 -8.44 -2.28
N LEU A 47 12.86 -7.46 -3.17
CA LEU A 47 12.05 -7.50 -4.39
C LEU A 47 13.01 -7.55 -5.57
N ASP A 48 12.91 -8.59 -6.40
CA ASP A 48 13.63 -8.72 -7.66
C ASP A 48 12.75 -9.47 -8.65
N VAL A 49 12.15 -8.75 -9.59
CA VAL A 49 11.13 -9.31 -10.48
C VAL A 49 11.37 -8.90 -11.93
N ARG A 50 11.07 -9.83 -12.83
CA ARG A 50 10.97 -9.56 -14.27
C ARG A 50 9.59 -9.01 -14.61
N LEU A 51 9.55 -8.06 -15.53
CA LEU A 51 8.34 -7.40 -15.98
C LEU A 51 7.95 -7.88 -17.37
N ALA A 52 6.65 -8.07 -17.59
CA ALA A 52 6.06 -8.35 -18.88
C ALA A 52 4.92 -7.35 -19.18
N PRO A 53 4.58 -7.12 -20.47
CA PRO A 53 3.43 -6.29 -20.82
C PRO A 53 2.14 -6.82 -20.15
N PRO A 54 1.23 -5.95 -19.68
CA PRO A 54 0.07 -6.36 -18.89
C PRO A 54 -0.90 -7.31 -19.63
N ARG A 55 -0.86 -7.32 -20.96
CA ARG A 55 -1.67 -8.21 -21.80
C ARG A 55 -1.05 -9.59 -22.04
N LYS A 56 0.18 -9.84 -21.59
CA LYS A 56 0.89 -11.11 -21.75
C LYS A 56 1.01 -11.81 -20.40
N LYS A 57 0.58 -13.07 -20.33
CA LYS A 57 0.81 -13.93 -19.17
C LYS A 57 2.13 -14.68 -19.39
N VAL A 58 3.24 -14.11 -18.95
CA VAL A 58 4.55 -14.78 -19.00
C VAL A 58 4.83 -15.37 -17.61
N PRO A 59 5.08 -16.69 -17.49
CA PRO A 59 5.39 -17.32 -16.21
C PRO A 59 6.55 -16.63 -15.48
N GLY A 60 6.43 -16.45 -14.16
CA GLY A 60 7.47 -15.85 -13.32
C GLY A 60 7.69 -14.35 -13.54
N THR A 61 6.76 -13.65 -14.22
CA THR A 61 6.80 -12.20 -14.40
C THR A 61 5.59 -11.52 -13.79
N THR A 62 5.71 -10.22 -13.56
CA THR A 62 4.60 -9.35 -13.16
C THR A 62 4.58 -8.10 -14.06
N ASN A 63 3.78 -7.09 -13.69
CA ASN A 63 3.75 -5.79 -14.34
C ASN A 63 3.54 -4.67 -13.30
N PRO A 64 3.81 -3.40 -13.66
CA PRO A 64 3.68 -2.29 -12.72
C PRO A 64 2.28 -2.13 -12.11
N GLU A 65 1.21 -2.44 -12.85
CA GLU A 65 -0.16 -2.34 -12.34
C GLU A 65 -0.44 -3.36 -11.23
N GLN A 66 0.03 -4.60 -11.39
CA GLN A 66 -0.06 -5.63 -10.36
C GLN A 66 0.74 -5.26 -9.10
N LEU A 67 1.96 -4.72 -9.26
CA LEU A 67 2.78 -4.27 -8.14
C LEU A 67 2.09 -3.12 -7.37
N PHE A 68 1.48 -2.17 -8.08
CA PHE A 68 0.73 -1.09 -7.47
C PHE A 68 -0.52 -1.61 -6.73
N ALA A 69 -1.31 -2.49 -7.37
CA ALA A 69 -2.50 -3.08 -6.77
C ALA A 69 -2.16 -3.84 -5.47
N ALA A 70 -1.10 -4.67 -5.51
CA ALA A 70 -0.65 -5.45 -4.36
C ALA A 70 -0.18 -4.56 -3.22
N GLY A 71 0.68 -3.56 -3.50
CA GLY A 71 1.17 -2.63 -2.50
C GLY A 71 0.06 -1.80 -1.87
N PHE A 72 -0.90 -1.31 -2.67
CA PHE A 72 -2.03 -0.54 -2.18
C PHE A 72 -2.96 -1.38 -1.31
N ALA A 73 -3.36 -2.57 -1.77
CA ALA A 73 -4.24 -3.46 -1.02
C ALA A 73 -3.62 -3.86 0.34
N ALA A 74 -2.32 -4.19 0.35
CA ALA A 74 -1.60 -4.53 1.58
C ALA A 74 -1.58 -3.35 2.57
N CYS A 75 -1.18 -2.16 2.10
CA CYS A 75 -1.12 -0.95 2.93
C CYS A 75 -2.50 -0.58 3.51
N PHE A 76 -3.55 -0.63 2.70
CA PHE A 76 -4.90 -0.31 3.16
C PHE A 76 -5.43 -1.33 4.17
N THR A 77 -5.08 -2.62 4.01
CA THR A 77 -5.44 -3.65 4.99
C THR A 77 -4.79 -3.36 6.34
N SER A 78 -3.50 -2.98 6.37
CA SER A 78 -2.81 -2.56 7.60
C SER A 78 -3.46 -1.34 8.24
N ALA A 79 -3.78 -0.30 7.46
CA ALA A 79 -4.44 0.90 7.97
C ALA A 79 -5.83 0.60 8.55
N LEU A 80 -6.61 -0.30 7.91
CA LEU A 80 -7.90 -0.73 8.43
C LEU A 80 -7.75 -1.47 9.77
N ALA A 81 -6.75 -2.34 9.91
CA ALA A 81 -6.48 -3.03 11.16
C ALA A 81 -6.09 -2.05 12.28
N GLU A 82 -5.27 -1.05 11.97
CA GLU A 82 -4.92 0.02 12.92
C GLU A 82 -6.16 0.77 13.40
N VAL A 83 -7.02 1.23 12.50
CA VAL A 83 -8.26 1.92 12.84
C VAL A 83 -9.20 1.03 13.65
N ALA A 84 -9.39 -0.23 13.25
CA ALA A 84 -10.28 -1.17 13.96
C ALA A 84 -9.87 -1.36 15.43
N ALA A 85 -8.56 -1.46 15.69
CA ALA A 85 -8.03 -1.56 17.05
C ALA A 85 -8.40 -0.34 17.93
N GLU A 86 -8.58 0.83 17.34
CA GLU A 86 -9.00 2.04 18.07
C GLU A 86 -10.46 2.02 18.50
N PHE A 87 -11.29 1.34 17.70
CA PHE A 87 -12.70 1.15 17.98
C PHE A 87 -12.98 -0.13 18.79
N GLY A 88 -11.94 -0.93 19.10
CA GLY A 88 -12.10 -2.22 19.76
C GLY A 88 -12.80 -3.25 18.87
N ALA A 89 -12.71 -3.08 17.55
CA ALA A 89 -13.25 -4.00 16.57
C ALA A 89 -12.19 -5.01 16.12
N ASP A 90 -12.61 -6.25 15.87
CA ASP A 90 -11.77 -7.28 15.27
C ASP A 90 -11.75 -7.11 13.75
N ALA A 91 -10.56 -6.88 13.19
CA ALA A 91 -10.31 -6.78 11.75
C ALA A 91 -9.40 -7.90 11.22
N SER A 92 -9.16 -8.96 11.99
CA SER A 92 -8.29 -10.08 11.60
C SER A 92 -8.74 -10.77 10.30
N ALA A 93 -10.04 -10.76 10.02
CA ALA A 93 -10.62 -11.34 8.80
C ALA A 93 -10.76 -10.34 7.63
N ALA A 94 -10.30 -9.09 7.80
CA ALA A 94 -10.43 -8.06 6.78
C ALA A 94 -9.70 -8.43 5.49
N ARG A 95 -10.35 -8.16 4.35
CA ARG A 95 -9.78 -8.38 3.01
C ARG A 95 -10.01 -7.15 2.17
N VAL A 96 -8.96 -6.67 1.53
CA VAL A 96 -9.01 -5.53 0.62
C VAL A 96 -8.70 -6.02 -0.78
N ALA A 97 -9.62 -5.77 -1.71
CA ALA A 97 -9.37 -5.93 -3.14
C ALA A 97 -9.04 -4.55 -3.73
N CYS A 98 -7.94 -4.46 -4.48
CA CYS A 98 -7.56 -3.26 -5.23
C CYS A 98 -7.55 -3.60 -6.72
N GLU A 99 -8.44 -2.96 -7.48
CA GLU A 99 -8.45 -3.04 -8.94
C GLU A 99 -7.68 -1.84 -9.52
N VAL A 100 -6.71 -2.13 -10.39
CA VAL A 100 -5.88 -1.11 -11.03
C VAL A 100 -5.99 -1.28 -12.54
N GLN A 101 -6.38 -0.19 -13.19
CA GLN A 101 -6.49 -0.12 -14.64
C GLN A 101 -5.52 0.91 -15.20
N LEU A 102 -4.69 0.48 -16.16
CA LEU A 102 -3.95 1.41 -17.00
C LEU A 102 -4.92 2.03 -18.04
N GLY A 103 -5.13 3.35 -17.97
CA GLY A 103 -5.96 4.05 -18.93
C GLY A 103 -5.33 4.07 -20.33
N THR A 104 -6.14 3.88 -21.37
CA THR A 104 -5.71 3.92 -22.79
C THR A 104 -5.78 5.34 -23.37
N GLY A 105 -5.55 6.37 -22.56
CA GLY A 105 -5.54 7.76 -23.04
C GLY A 105 -4.36 8.02 -23.98
N GLU A 106 -4.46 9.09 -24.78
CA GLU A 106 -3.33 9.68 -25.50
C GLU A 106 -2.09 9.76 -24.58
N PRO A 107 -0.87 9.46 -25.07
CA PRO A 107 0.36 9.60 -24.29
C PRO A 107 0.38 10.96 -23.59
N GLY A 108 0.42 10.96 -22.25
CA GLY A 108 0.44 12.19 -21.43
C GLY A 108 -0.90 12.67 -20.86
N ARG A 109 -2.02 11.96 -21.06
CA ARG A 109 -3.32 12.35 -20.46
C ARG A 109 -3.98 11.20 -19.70
N GLY A 110 -3.46 10.92 -18.49
CA GLY A 110 -4.11 10.02 -17.55
C GLY A 110 -5.54 10.49 -17.23
N ARG A 111 -6.56 9.72 -17.60
CA ARG A 111 -7.94 9.95 -17.17
C ARG A 111 -8.31 8.90 -16.13
N LEU A 112 -8.45 9.33 -14.88
CA LEU A 112 -9.14 8.56 -13.86
C LEU A 112 -10.62 8.46 -14.27
N ARG A 113 -11.10 7.26 -14.60
CA ARG A 113 -12.53 7.02 -14.78
C ARG A 113 -13.07 6.39 -13.50
N ARG A 114 -14.04 7.06 -12.88
CA ARG A 114 -14.88 6.47 -11.83
C ARG A 114 -15.92 5.59 -12.54
N ARG A 115 -16.00 4.32 -12.19
CA ARG A 115 -17.23 3.55 -12.33
C ARG A 115 -17.88 3.49 -10.95
#